data_AF-A0A5C4RLP1-F1
#
_entry.id   AF-A0A5C4RLP1-F1
#
_cell.length_a   1.000
_cell.length_b   1.000
_cell.length_c   1.000
_cell.angle_alpha   90.00
_cell.angle_beta   90.00
_cell.angle_gamma   90.00
#
_symmetry.space_group_name_H-M   'P 1'
#
loop_
_entity.id
_entity.type
_entity.pdbx_description
1 polymer ?
#
loop_
_entity_poly.entity_id
_entity_poly.type
_entity_poly.pdbx_seq_one_letter_code
_entity_poly.pdbx_strand_id
1 'polypeptide(L)'
;MKHLRPSLYEMLMFNFNGGLDLKQIDERNQVILSVMDNMQRILSSRAGSLAHLPDYGLPDFNIILQGLPASSQNLIATIEHTLLTYEPRLKRVYITLLPQIEPGHLRYDINAELKDIGLVRFSTEFVPEGKVLIRHLRQQGHID
;
A
#
# COMPACT_ATOMS: atom_id res chain seq x y z
N MET A 1 14.60 -17.32 -16.22
CA MET A 1 14.51 -16.43 -15.05
C MET A 1 13.40 -15.43 -15.31
N LYS A 2 12.42 -15.27 -14.42
CA LYS A 2 11.42 -14.19 -14.58
C LYS A 2 12.14 -12.85 -14.41
N HIS A 3 11.90 -11.91 -15.31
CA HIS A 3 12.43 -10.56 -15.19
C HIS A 3 11.66 -9.79 -14.11
N LEU A 4 12.38 -9.32 -13.09
CA LEU A 4 11.85 -8.40 -12.09
C LEU A 4 11.78 -7.02 -12.73
N ARG A 5 10.56 -6.51 -12.95
CA ARG A 5 10.34 -5.20 -13.58
C ARG A 5 9.36 -4.36 -12.77
N PRO A 6 9.63 -3.05 -12.59
CA PRO A 6 8.64 -2.13 -12.07
C PRO A 6 7.46 -2.01 -13.04
N SER A 7 6.40 -1.32 -12.62
CA SER A 7 5.23 -1.10 -13.46
C SER A 7 5.57 -0.17 -14.64
N LEU A 8 4.71 -0.19 -15.66
CA LEU A 8 4.85 0.72 -16.79
C LEU A 8 4.89 2.19 -16.34
N TYR A 9 4.19 2.53 -15.26
CA TYR A 9 4.17 3.89 -14.71
C TYR A 9 5.59 4.39 -14.38
N GLU A 10 6.34 3.64 -13.55
CA GLU A 10 7.69 4.05 -13.17
C GLU A 10 8.68 3.92 -14.34
N MET A 11 8.45 2.99 -15.28
CA MET A 11 9.25 2.89 -16.51
C MET A 11 9.10 4.14 -17.41
N LEU A 12 7.90 4.72 -17.47
CA LEU A 12 7.64 5.93 -18.25
C LEU A 12 8.12 7.20 -17.52
N MET A 13 7.98 7.24 -16.20
CA MET A 13 8.38 8.39 -15.39
C MET A 13 9.88 8.43 -15.11
N PHE A 14 10.60 7.31 -15.27
CA PHE A 14 12.01 7.11 -14.88
C PHE A 14 12.30 7.38 -13.39
N ASN A 15 11.26 7.57 -12.58
CA ASN A 15 11.36 7.80 -11.14
C ASN A 15 10.21 7.12 -10.38
N PHE A 16 10.47 6.83 -9.11
CA PHE A 16 9.45 6.48 -8.11
C PHE A 16 8.84 7.75 -7.53
N ASN A 17 7.75 7.59 -6.77
CA ASN A 17 7.14 8.68 -6.04
C ASN A 17 8.17 9.38 -5.14
N GLY A 18 8.15 10.72 -5.13
CA GLY A 18 9.18 11.52 -4.46
C GLY A 18 10.46 11.76 -5.26
N GLY A 19 10.53 11.34 -6.54
CA GLY A 19 11.59 11.72 -7.48
C GLY A 19 12.85 10.84 -7.45
N LEU A 20 12.79 9.67 -6.81
CA LEU A 20 13.89 8.72 -6.75
C LEU A 20 14.12 8.06 -8.12
N ASP A 21 15.31 8.22 -8.70
CA ASP A 21 15.64 7.70 -10.04
C ASP A 21 15.63 6.16 -10.06
N LEU A 22 14.94 5.60 -11.05
CA LEU A 22 14.82 4.16 -11.27
C LEU A 22 16.18 3.47 -11.38
N LYS A 23 17.17 4.09 -12.04
CA LYS A 23 18.50 3.51 -12.30
C LYS A 23 19.37 3.41 -11.06
N GLN A 24 19.04 4.13 -9.99
CA GLN A 24 19.79 4.12 -8.74
C GLN A 24 19.41 2.94 -7.83
N ILE A 25 18.38 2.17 -8.21
CA ILE A 25 17.80 1.11 -7.40
C ILE A 25 18.01 -0.23 -8.10
N ASP A 26 18.37 -1.28 -7.36
CA ASP A 26 18.48 -2.64 -7.88
C ASP A 26 17.12 -3.20 -8.30
N GLU A 27 17.11 -4.14 -9.26
CA GLU A 27 15.87 -4.67 -9.86
C GLU A 27 14.86 -5.19 -8.83
N ARG A 28 15.33 -5.83 -7.75
CA ARG A 28 14.47 -6.35 -6.69
C ARG A 28 13.77 -5.20 -5.96
N ASN A 29 14.53 -4.18 -5.54
CA ASN A 29 13.95 -3.02 -4.87
C ASN A 29 13.09 -2.16 -5.81
N GLN A 30 13.37 -2.13 -7.12
CA GLN A 30 12.50 -1.45 -8.07
C GLN A 30 11.08 -2.04 -8.09
N VAL A 31 10.96 -3.37 -8.05
CA VAL A 31 9.65 -4.03 -7.96
C VAL A 31 8.94 -3.68 -6.65
N ILE A 32 9.66 -3.73 -5.53
CA ILE A 32 9.10 -3.45 -4.20
C ILE A 32 8.57 -2.01 -4.13
N LEU A 33 9.37 -1.03 -4.56
CA LEU A 33 8.98 0.38 -4.55
C LEU A 33 7.84 0.65 -5.52
N SER A 34 7.85 0.02 -6.69
CA SER A 34 6.75 0.13 -7.67
C SER A 34 5.43 -0.44 -7.12
N VAL A 35 5.46 -1.54 -6.38
CA VAL A 35 4.28 -2.08 -5.69
C VAL A 35 3.83 -1.14 -4.57
N MET A 36 4.76 -0.62 -3.77
CA MET A 36 4.46 0.35 -2.71
C MET A 36 3.78 1.61 -3.25
N ASP A 37 4.31 2.20 -4.32
CA ASP A 37 3.74 3.39 -4.97
C ASP A 37 2.35 3.10 -5.54
N ASN A 38 2.15 1.91 -6.13
CA ASN A 38 0.83 1.53 -6.63
C ASN A 38 -0.18 1.33 -5.49
N MET A 39 0.21 0.64 -4.42
CA MET A 39 -0.60 0.53 -3.20
C MET A 39 -0.97 1.91 -2.68
N GLN A 40 -0.03 2.86 -2.66
CA GLN A 40 -0.32 4.22 -2.18
C GLN A 40 -1.33 4.93 -3.08
N ARG A 41 -1.22 4.80 -4.41
CA ARG A 41 -2.20 5.34 -5.36
C ARG A 41 -3.59 4.74 -5.15
N ILE A 42 -3.68 3.43 -4.97
CA ILE A 42 -4.94 2.72 -4.71
C ILE A 42 -5.58 3.22 -3.41
N LEU A 43 -4.84 3.19 -2.31
CA LEU A 43 -5.39 3.53 -0.99
C LEU A 43 -5.70 5.03 -0.82
N SER A 44 -5.03 5.89 -1.59
CA SER A 44 -5.34 7.33 -1.61
C SER A 44 -6.51 7.69 -2.52
N SER A 45 -7.05 6.72 -3.28
CA SER A 45 -8.18 6.94 -4.17
C SER A 45 -9.51 6.63 -3.47
N ARG A 46 -10.56 7.38 -3.80
CA ARG A 46 -11.92 7.14 -3.29
C ARG A 46 -12.70 6.29 -4.26
N ALA A 47 -13.30 5.21 -3.77
CA ALA A 47 -14.26 4.41 -4.54
C ALA A 47 -15.40 5.29 -5.08
N GLY A 48 -15.78 5.06 -6.33
CA GLY A 48 -16.75 5.85 -7.08
C GLY A 48 -16.20 7.10 -7.77
N SER A 49 -14.91 7.43 -7.60
CA SER A 49 -14.30 8.60 -8.28
C SER A 49 -13.99 8.34 -9.75
N LEU A 50 -13.77 7.07 -10.15
CA LEU A 50 -13.53 6.68 -11.54
C LEU A 50 -14.81 6.09 -12.13
N ALA A 51 -15.39 6.77 -13.13
CA ALA A 51 -16.65 6.35 -13.75
C ALA A 51 -16.61 4.93 -14.35
N HIS A 52 -15.45 4.50 -14.84
CA HIS A 52 -15.25 3.18 -15.47
C HIS A 52 -14.75 2.11 -14.49
N LEU A 53 -14.40 2.49 -13.26
CA LEU A 53 -13.92 1.61 -12.19
C LEU A 53 -14.51 2.09 -10.85
N PRO A 54 -15.81 1.90 -10.61
CA PRO A 54 -16.49 2.43 -9.43
C PRO A 54 -16.00 1.80 -8.12
N ASP A 55 -15.40 0.62 -8.18
CA ASP A 55 -14.83 -0.12 -7.06
C ASP A 55 -13.34 0.20 -6.80
N TYR A 56 -12.71 1.07 -7.60
CA TYR A 56 -11.31 1.43 -7.42
C TYR A 56 -11.10 2.43 -6.28
N GLY A 57 -10.27 2.02 -5.32
CA GLY A 57 -9.92 2.79 -4.13
C GLY A 57 -10.66 2.32 -2.88
N LEU A 58 -10.69 3.17 -1.86
CA LEU A 58 -11.33 2.87 -0.58
C LEU A 58 -12.68 3.59 -0.45
N PRO A 59 -13.64 3.01 0.28
CA PRO A 59 -14.86 3.71 0.67
C PRO A 59 -14.55 4.94 1.54
N ASP A 60 -15.52 5.84 1.68
CA ASP A 60 -15.33 7.10 2.40
C ASP A 60 -14.87 6.88 3.85
N PHE A 61 -13.64 7.30 4.13
CA PHE A 61 -12.99 7.07 5.41
C PHE A 61 -13.69 7.77 6.58
N ASN A 62 -14.34 8.91 6.34
CA ASN A 62 -15.08 9.62 7.39
C ASN A 62 -16.26 8.80 7.92
N ILE A 63 -16.89 8.01 7.05
CA ILE A 63 -17.99 7.10 7.43
C ILE A 63 -17.44 5.93 8.26
N ILE A 64 -16.25 5.45 7.91
CA ILE A 64 -15.62 4.29 8.57
C ILE A 64 -15.15 4.65 9.99
N LEU A 65 -14.59 5.85 10.18
CA LEU A 65 -14.14 6.33 11.50
C LEU A 65 -15.28 6.43 12.51
N GLN A 66 -16.50 6.79 12.07
CA GLN A 66 -17.67 6.91 12.96
C GLN A 66 -18.15 5.56 13.51
N GLY A 67 -17.81 4.44 12.87
CA GLY A 67 -18.24 3.09 13.25
C GLY A 67 -17.23 2.29 14.08
N LEU A 68 -16.14 2.91 14.55
CA LEU A 68 -15.12 2.20 15.32
C LEU A 68 -15.63 1.84 16.73
N PRO A 69 -15.25 0.67 17.28
CA PRO A 69 -14.20 -0.25 16.81
C PRO A 69 -14.67 -1.32 15.80
N ALA A 70 -15.98 -1.55 15.66
CA ALA A 70 -16.53 -2.62 14.82
C ALA A 70 -16.17 -2.46 13.33
N SER A 71 -16.00 -1.22 12.85
CA SER A 71 -15.61 -0.92 11.47
C SER A 71 -14.15 -1.26 11.13
N SER A 72 -13.27 -1.49 12.12
CA SER A 72 -11.83 -1.72 11.87
C SER A 72 -11.56 -3.02 11.11
N GLN A 73 -12.23 -4.11 11.46
CA GLN A 73 -12.10 -5.41 10.80
C GLN A 73 -12.66 -5.37 9.37
N ASN A 74 -13.80 -4.70 9.17
CA ASN A 74 -14.38 -4.50 7.84
C ASN A 74 -13.48 -3.65 6.95
N LEU A 75 -12.84 -2.62 7.50
CA LEU A 75 -11.86 -1.80 6.79
C LEU A 75 -10.64 -2.63 6.39
N ILE A 76 -10.09 -3.46 7.29
CA ILE A 76 -8.98 -4.37 6.97
C ILE A 76 -9.35 -5.27 5.79
N ALA A 77 -10.51 -5.95 5.86
CA ALA A 77 -10.96 -6.83 4.80
C ALA A 77 -11.15 -6.08 3.46
N THR A 78 -11.64 -4.84 3.53
CA THR A 78 -11.79 -3.98 2.34
C THR A 78 -10.44 -3.62 1.74
N ILE A 79 -9.48 -3.18 2.56
CA ILE A 79 -8.13 -2.84 2.09
C ILE A 79 -7.46 -4.07 1.46
N GLU A 80 -7.51 -5.23 2.12
CA GLU A 80 -6.95 -6.47 1.59
C GLU A 80 -7.56 -6.84 0.24
N HIS A 81 -8.89 -6.78 0.14
CA HIS A 81 -9.60 -7.05 -1.11
C HIS A 81 -9.19 -6.07 -2.22
N THR A 82 -9.26 -4.77 -1.97
CA THR A 82 -8.92 -3.74 -2.98
C THR A 82 -7.46 -3.89 -3.44
N LEU A 83 -6.52 -4.10 -2.52
CA LEU A 83 -5.11 -4.28 -2.88
C LEU A 83 -4.88 -5.54 -3.73
N LEU A 84 -5.49 -6.67 -3.36
CA LEU A 84 -5.36 -7.92 -4.11
C LEU A 84 -6.04 -7.85 -5.50
N THR A 85 -7.08 -7.03 -5.64
CA THR A 85 -7.77 -6.80 -6.91
C THR A 85 -6.94 -5.92 -7.86
N TYR A 86 -6.33 -4.84 -7.37
CA TYR A 86 -5.70 -3.82 -8.23
C TYR A 86 -4.16 -3.83 -8.27
N GLU A 87 -3.50 -4.63 -7.45
CA GLU A 87 -2.06 -4.87 -7.55
C GLU A 87 -1.78 -6.36 -7.78
N PRO A 88 -1.74 -6.82 -9.05
CA PRO A 88 -1.62 -8.24 -9.37
C PRO A 88 -0.27 -8.84 -9.00
N ARG A 89 0.75 -8.05 -8.64
CA ARG A 89 2.03 -8.57 -8.13
C ARG A 89 1.94 -9.01 -6.68
N LEU A 90 0.89 -8.59 -5.94
CA LEU A 90 0.59 -9.13 -4.63
C LEU A 90 0.02 -10.55 -4.77
N LYS A 91 0.50 -11.45 -3.89
CA LYS A 91 0.00 -12.82 -3.74
C LYS A 91 -0.87 -12.94 -2.49
N ARG A 92 -0.44 -12.32 -1.39
CA ARG A 92 -1.17 -12.24 -0.12
C ARG A 92 -0.89 -10.92 0.55
N VAL A 93 -1.84 -10.46 1.34
CA VAL A 93 -1.73 -9.27 2.18
C VAL A 93 -2.33 -9.64 3.54
N TYR A 94 -1.63 -9.28 4.61
CA TYR A 94 -2.13 -9.38 5.98
C TYR A 94 -1.96 -8.03 6.64
N ILE A 95 -3.05 -7.51 7.20
CA ILE A 95 -3.06 -6.18 7.80
C ILE A 95 -3.33 -6.27 9.30
N THR A 96 -2.47 -5.60 10.08
CA THR A 96 -2.62 -5.50 11.54
C THR A 96 -2.88 -4.06 11.92
N LEU A 97 -3.99 -3.80 12.62
CA LEU A 97 -4.24 -2.50 13.23
C LEU A 97 -3.24 -2.27 14.39
N LEU A 98 -2.55 -1.14 14.37
CA LEU A 98 -1.64 -0.73 15.41
C LEU A 98 -2.36 0.16 16.44
N PRO A 99 -1.83 0.24 17.68
CA PRO A 99 -2.33 1.19 18.67
C PRO A 99 -2.35 2.61 18.13
N GLN A 100 -3.46 3.28 18.37
CA GLN A 100 -3.65 4.69 18.06
C GLN A 100 -2.72 5.53 18.94
N ILE A 101 -1.91 6.38 18.30
CA ILE A 101 -1.05 7.34 19.00
C ILE A 101 -1.76 8.70 19.12
N GLU A 102 -2.50 9.09 18.07
CA GLU A 102 -3.19 10.38 17.97
C GLU A 102 -4.69 10.18 17.64
N PRO A 103 -5.62 10.94 18.26
CA PRO A 103 -7.04 10.87 17.95
C PRO A 103 -7.32 11.10 16.45
N GLY A 104 -8.15 10.24 15.85
CA GLY A 104 -8.46 10.27 14.41
C GLY A 104 -7.44 9.60 13.49
N HIS A 105 -6.24 9.26 13.97
CA HIS A 105 -5.23 8.57 13.16
C HIS A 105 -5.39 7.04 13.26
N LEU A 106 -5.39 6.37 12.12
CA LEU A 106 -5.37 4.91 12.07
C LEU A 106 -4.05 4.44 11.45
N ARG A 107 -3.36 3.56 12.16
CA ARG A 107 -2.06 3.03 11.75
C ARG A 107 -2.19 1.55 11.52
N TYR A 108 -1.67 1.07 10.40
CA TYR A 108 -1.68 -0.35 10.07
C TYR A 108 -0.32 -0.82 9.60
N ASP A 109 0.07 -2.01 10.02
CA ASP A 109 1.16 -2.74 9.40
C ASP A 109 0.61 -3.64 8.31
N ILE A 110 1.22 -3.57 7.13
CA ILE A 110 0.88 -4.40 5.98
C ILE A 110 2.03 -5.37 5.73
N ASN A 111 1.78 -6.66 5.95
CA ASN A 111 2.68 -7.73 5.55
C ASN A 111 2.21 -8.30 4.21
N ALA A 112 3.02 -8.11 3.17
CA ALA A 112 2.68 -8.50 1.81
C ALA A 112 3.58 -9.64 1.32
N GLU A 113 3.00 -10.65 0.70
CA GLU A 113 3.72 -11.65 -0.08
C GLU A 113 3.67 -11.24 -1.55
N LEU A 114 4.81 -10.88 -2.15
CA LEU A 114 4.91 -10.48 -3.55
C LEU A 114 5.29 -11.68 -4.42
N LYS A 115 4.61 -11.84 -5.57
CA LYS A 115 4.96 -12.82 -6.60
C LYS A 115 6.41 -12.56 -7.04
N ASP A 116 7.25 -13.58 -6.97
CA ASP A 116 8.66 -13.55 -7.40
C ASP A 116 9.63 -12.74 -6.51
N ILE A 117 9.16 -12.10 -5.43
CA ILE A 117 10.00 -11.38 -4.46
C ILE A 117 10.00 -12.05 -3.09
N GLY A 118 8.85 -12.52 -2.61
CA GLY A 118 8.67 -13.07 -1.25
C GLY A 118 8.02 -12.07 -0.28
N LEU A 119 8.23 -12.27 1.01
CA LEU A 119 7.63 -11.44 2.06
C LEU A 119 8.30 -10.06 2.12
N VAL A 120 7.46 -9.02 2.19
CA VAL A 120 7.84 -7.61 2.31
C VAL A 120 6.91 -6.95 3.32
N ARG A 121 7.46 -6.10 4.20
CA ARG A 121 6.67 -5.37 5.19
C ARG A 121 6.60 -3.90 4.83
N PHE A 122 5.38 -3.39 4.81
CA PHE A 122 5.07 -1.98 4.69
C PHE A 122 4.38 -1.51 5.96
N SER A 123 4.59 -0.25 6.34
CA SER A 123 3.76 0.43 7.34
C SER A 123 2.91 1.47 6.65
N THR A 124 1.66 1.60 7.12
CA THR A 124 0.72 2.58 6.59
C THR A 124 0.10 3.42 7.70
N GLU A 125 -0.09 4.69 7.40
CA GLU A 125 -0.79 5.62 8.28
C GLU A 125 -1.87 6.33 7.47
N PHE A 126 -3.10 6.21 7.97
CA PHE A 126 -4.26 6.99 7.54
C PHE A 126 -4.39 8.17 8.48
N VAL A 127 -4.19 9.36 7.92
CA VAL A 127 -4.39 10.62 8.64
C VAL A 127 -5.78 11.18 8.35
N PRO A 128 -6.39 11.95 9.27
CA PRO A 128 -7.73 12.53 9.11
C PRO A 128 -7.94 13.33 7.81
N GLU A 129 -6.87 13.86 7.20
CA GLU A 129 -6.92 14.58 5.92
C GLU A 129 -7.12 13.66 4.70
N GLY A 130 -7.35 12.36 4.91
CA GLY A 130 -7.58 11.38 3.84
C GLY A 130 -6.31 10.97 3.10
N LYS A 131 -5.13 11.32 3.62
CA LYS A 131 -3.85 10.89 3.05
C LYS A 131 -3.46 9.52 3.61
N VAL A 132 -3.02 8.64 2.72
CA VAL A 132 -2.43 7.35 3.07
C VAL A 132 -0.94 7.45 2.82
N LEU A 133 -0.14 7.28 3.87
CA LEU A 133 1.32 7.21 3.77
C LEU A 133 1.75 5.77 3.88
N ILE A 134 2.41 5.23 2.86
CA ILE A 134 2.99 3.88 2.88
C ILE A 134 4.51 4.00 2.96
N ARG A 135 5.14 3.22 3.84
CA ARG A 135 6.59 3.18 3.99
C ARG A 135 7.07 1.73 3.91
N HIS A 136 8.09 1.49 3.09
CA HIS A 136 8.78 0.20 3.07
C HIS A 136 9.71 0.09 4.28
N LEU A 137 9.45 -0.89 5.14
CA LEU A 137 10.30 -1.20 6.28
C LEU A 137 11.38 -2.18 5.82
N ARG A 138 12.59 -1.67 5.57
CA ARG A 138 13.76 -2.56 5.50
C ARG A 138 13.98 -3.13 6.89
N GLN A 139 14.13 -4.45 7.00
CA GLN A 139 14.69 -5.03 8.21
C GLN A 139 16.04 -4.35 8.44
N GLN A 140 16.13 -3.51 9.46
CA GLN A 140 17.42 -3.20 10.05
C GLN A 140 17.93 -4.55 10.54
N GLY A 141 18.96 -5.06 9.86
CA GLY A 141 19.69 -6.22 10.36
C GLY A 141 20.06 -5.90 11.80
N HIS A 142 19.60 -6.74 12.72
CA HIS A 142 20.28 -6.87 14.00
C HIS A 142 21.74 -7.17 13.68
N ILE A 143 22.58 -6.24 14.07
CA ILE A 143 24.02 -6.45 14.20
C ILE A 143 24.14 -7.29 15.47
N ASP A 144 24.61 -8.52 15.31
CA ASP A 144 25.46 -9.21 16.28
C ASP A 144 26.60 -9.85 15.48
#